data_AF-A0AAE1N0E0-F1
#
_entry.id   AF-A0AAE1N0E0-F1
#
_cell.length_a   1.000
_cell.length_b   1.000
_cell.length_c   1.000
_cell.angle_alpha   90.00
_cell.angle_beta   90.00
_cell.angle_gamma   90.00
#
_symmetry.space_group_name_H-M   'P 1'
#
loop_
_entity.id
_entity.type
_entity.pdbx_description
1 polymer ?
#
loop_
_entity_poly.entity_id
_entity_poly.type
_entity_poly.pdbx_seq_one_letter_code
_entity_poly.pdbx_strand_id
1 'polypeptide(L)'
;MDMESERLPSAENNEQGLEREDVLKRRISSHPLYELLVQAHLQCLKAGEMSNLEIDQKLIVNSQSLDKFSEPELDLFMEEYCMALGKLKETIEEPQQKVMAFINNMHSQLKELSVKNNLPSHQPPDDASHPTTSAHFNNILQDD
;
A
#
# COMPACT_ATOMS: atom_id res chain seq x y z
N MET A 1 23.93 -55.39 30.10
CA MET A 1 23.52 -54.27 30.98
C MET A 1 24.22 -53.05 30.44
N ASP A 2 23.59 -52.46 29.44
CA ASP A 2 24.06 -51.26 28.77
C ASP A 2 23.76 -50.07 29.68
N MET A 3 24.81 -49.39 30.15
CA MET A 3 24.66 -48.13 30.88
C MET A 3 24.60 -47.01 29.85
N GLU A 4 23.39 -46.51 29.64
CA GLU A 4 23.07 -45.33 28.85
C GLU A 4 23.66 -44.09 29.53
N SER A 5 24.69 -43.53 28.91
CA SER A 5 25.29 -42.26 29.31
C SER A 5 24.45 -41.11 28.73
N GLU A 6 23.42 -40.71 29.46
CA GLU A 6 22.67 -39.46 29.26
C GLU A 6 23.64 -38.27 29.32
N ARG A 7 24.16 -37.87 28.16
CA ARG A 7 25.00 -36.68 28.00
C ARG A 7 24.10 -35.45 28.02
N LEU A 8 23.99 -34.81 29.19
CA LEU A 8 23.32 -33.51 29.32
C LEU A 8 23.94 -32.48 28.34
N PRO A 9 23.14 -31.67 27.65
CA PRO A 9 23.66 -30.60 26.81
C PRO A 9 24.33 -29.54 27.70
N SER A 10 25.63 -29.35 27.51
CA SER A 10 26.49 -28.45 28.27
C SER A 10 26.05 -26.99 28.09
N ALA A 11 25.80 -26.29 29.20
CA ALA A 11 25.48 -24.86 29.24
C ALA A 11 26.53 -23.97 28.54
N GLU A 12 27.78 -24.43 28.44
CA GLU A 12 28.88 -23.76 27.74
C GLU A 12 28.62 -23.54 26.23
N ASN A 13 27.81 -24.38 25.57
CA ASN A 13 27.46 -24.20 24.16
C ASN A 13 26.42 -23.08 23.95
N ASN A 14 25.54 -22.84 24.93
CA ASN A 14 24.51 -21.82 24.83
C ASN A 14 25.10 -20.42 25.06
N GLU A 15 26.05 -20.28 25.98
CA GLU A 15 26.70 -18.99 26.27
C GLU A 15 27.52 -18.47 25.08
N GLN A 16 28.24 -19.36 24.37
CA GLN A 16 28.98 -19.00 23.15
C GLN A 16 28.05 -18.61 21.98
N GLY A 17 26.86 -19.22 21.90
CA GLY A 17 25.85 -18.88 20.91
C GLY A 17 25.27 -17.48 21.13
N LEU A 18 24.96 -17.14 22.39
CA LEU A 18 24.46 -15.83 22.79
C LEU A 18 25.49 -14.72 22.56
N GLU A 19 26.77 -14.96 22.89
CA GLU A 19 27.85 -14.00 22.63
C GLU A 19 27.99 -13.70 21.12
N ARG A 20 27.88 -14.71 20.26
CA ARG A 20 27.90 -14.53 18.81
C ARG A 20 26.70 -13.71 18.33
N GLU A 21 25.51 -13.96 18.88
CA GLU A 21 24.30 -13.22 18.55
C GLU A 21 24.41 -11.74 18.95
N ASP A 22 24.92 -11.46 20.15
CA ASP A 22 25.10 -10.09 20.65
C ASP A 22 26.15 -9.32 19.84
N VAL A 23 27.22 -9.99 19.41
CA VAL A 23 28.20 -9.41 18.48
C VAL A 23 27.53 -9.07 17.14
N LEU A 24 26.69 -9.95 16.60
CA LEU A 24 25.97 -9.69 15.35
C LEU A 24 24.97 -8.54 15.48
N LYS A 25 24.17 -8.51 16.55
CA LYS A 25 23.24 -7.41 16.84
C LYS A 25 23.98 -6.08 16.96
N ARG A 26 25.13 -6.06 17.63
CA ARG A 26 25.98 -4.86 17.74
C ARG A 26 26.47 -4.41 16.37
N ARG A 27 26.91 -5.34 15.51
CA ARG A 27 27.33 -5.02 14.14
C ARG A 27 26.19 -4.42 13.31
N ILE A 28 25.01 -5.04 13.34
CA ILE A 28 23.84 -4.53 12.62
C ILE A 28 23.43 -3.15 13.14
N SER A 29 23.33 -2.96 14.45
CA SER A 29 22.89 -1.69 15.06
C SER A 29 23.91 -0.55 14.97
N SER A 30 25.20 -0.85 14.78
CA SER A 30 26.25 0.16 14.54
C SER A 30 26.49 0.44 13.05
N HIS A 31 25.79 -0.25 12.15
CA HIS A 31 25.96 -0.10 10.72
C HIS A 31 25.44 1.26 10.20
N PRO A 32 26.14 1.95 9.27
CA PRO A 32 25.69 3.24 8.75
C PRO A 32 24.29 3.24 8.12
N LEU A 33 23.88 2.11 7.53
CA LEU A 33 22.55 1.94 6.93
C LEU A 33 21.45 1.52 7.92
N TYR A 34 21.76 1.30 9.21
CA TYR A 34 20.76 0.82 10.17
C TYR A 34 19.59 1.80 10.35
N GLU A 35 19.88 3.10 10.44
CA GLU A 35 18.85 4.13 10.54
C GLU A 35 17.94 4.15 9.30
N LEU A 36 18.52 4.03 8.10
CA LEU A 36 17.78 3.96 6.85
C LEU A 36 16.89 2.72 6.80
N LEU A 37 17.40 1.56 7.24
CA LEU A 37 16.64 0.32 7.30
C LEU A 37 15.43 0.45 8.22
N VAL A 38 15.60 1.01 9.42
CA VAL A 38 14.52 1.26 10.37
C VAL A 38 13.48 2.21 9.78
N GLN A 39 13.93 3.28 9.11
CA GLN A 39 13.05 4.23 8.46
C GLN A 39 12.23 3.59 7.32
N ALA A 40 12.87 2.79 6.46
CA ALA A 40 12.19 2.06 5.41
C ALA A 40 11.14 1.09 5.99
N HIS A 41 11.47 0.40 7.08
CA HIS A 41 10.55 -0.50 7.76
C HIS A 41 9.33 0.24 8.32
N LEU A 42 9.54 1.39 8.97
CA LEU A 42 8.46 2.23 9.48
C LEU A 42 7.56 2.74 8.34
N GLN A 43 8.14 3.10 7.20
CA GLN A 43 7.36 3.50 6.03
C GLN A 43 6.49 2.36 5.49
N CYS A 44 6.98 1.11 5.49
CA CYS A 44 6.15 -0.05 5.15
C CYS A 44 4.98 -0.24 6.12
N LEU A 45 5.23 -0.14 7.43
CA LEU A 45 4.18 -0.26 8.44
C LEU A 45 3.12 0.84 8.30
N LYS A 46 3.56 2.07 8.02
CA LYS A 46 2.67 3.20 7.76
C LYS A 46 1.85 3.01 6.48
N ALA A 47 2.48 2.59 5.39
CA ALA A 47 1.79 2.28 4.14
C ALA A 47 0.76 1.17 4.32
N GLY A 48 1.08 0.16 5.14
CA GLY A 48 0.17 -0.95 5.46
C GLY A 48 -0.91 -0.62 6.49
N GLU A 49 -0.95 0.61 7.04
CA GLU A 49 -1.82 0.98 8.18
C GLU A 49 -1.64 0.06 9.41
N MET A 50 -0.48 -0.62 9.52
CA MET A 50 -0.21 -1.63 10.55
C MET A 50 0.32 -1.04 11.86
N SER A 51 0.53 0.28 11.91
CA SER A 51 1.13 0.94 13.06
C SER A 51 0.49 2.30 13.35
N ASN A 52 -0.22 2.40 14.47
CA ASN A 52 -0.39 3.65 15.22
C ASN A 52 0.88 3.98 16.04
N LEU A 53 2.05 3.53 15.60
CA LEU A 53 3.32 3.75 16.30
C LEU A 53 3.82 5.15 15.91
N GLU A 54 3.41 6.14 16.68
CA GLU A 54 4.00 7.48 16.71
C GLU A 54 5.41 7.35 17.34
N ILE A 55 6.35 6.80 16.57
CA ILE A 55 7.74 6.73 16.99
C ILE A 55 8.30 8.14 16.82
N ASP A 56 8.45 8.84 17.94
CA ASP A 56 9.12 10.15 18.02
C ASP A 56 10.47 10.05 17.30
N GLN A 57 10.59 10.78 16.18
CA GLN A 57 11.79 10.85 15.32
C GLN A 57 12.97 11.58 16.00
N LYS A 58 13.12 11.45 17.31
CA LYS A 58 14.16 12.11 18.10
C LYS A 58 15.14 11.10 18.70
N LEU A 59 15.78 10.33 17.82
CA LEU A 59 17.05 9.67 18.13
C LEU A 59 18.04 10.00 17.01
N ILE A 60 18.44 11.27 16.95
CA ILE A 60 19.65 11.70 16.25
C ILE A 60 20.75 11.73 17.30
N VAL A 61 21.60 10.70 17.31
CA VAL A 61 22.87 10.75 18.03
C VAL A 61 23.95 10.02 17.23
N ASN A 62 24.59 10.81 16.36
CA ASN A 62 26.02 10.84 16.08
C ASN A 62 26.75 9.49 15.98
N SER A 63 26.90 8.97 14.76
CA SER A 63 27.82 7.87 14.46
C SER A 63 29.20 8.40 14.04
N GLN A 64 30.15 8.40 14.97
CA GLN A 64 31.58 8.51 14.64
C GLN A 64 32.27 7.17 14.88
N SER A 65 32.83 6.62 13.78
CA SER A 65 33.95 5.66 13.63
C SER A 65 33.92 4.35 14.43
N LEU A 66 34.15 3.20 13.75
CA LEU A 66 35.50 2.59 13.65
C LEU A 66 35.48 1.26 12.84
N ASP A 67 36.15 1.34 11.69
CA ASP A 67 36.83 0.36 10.82
C ASP A 67 36.97 -1.13 11.26
N LYS A 68 36.65 -2.00 10.27
CA LYS A 68 37.19 -3.36 9.94
C LYS A 68 36.75 -4.56 10.79
N PHE A 69 35.88 -5.40 10.22
CA PHE A 69 36.20 -6.75 9.67
C PHE A 69 34.95 -7.44 9.09
N SER A 70 35.09 -7.94 7.84
CA SER A 70 34.13 -8.61 6.93
C SER A 70 32.78 -7.90 6.71
N GLU A 71 32.88 -6.64 6.28
CA GLU A 71 31.75 -5.77 5.97
C GLU A 71 30.95 -6.12 4.68
N PRO A 72 31.48 -6.74 3.59
CA PRO A 72 30.76 -6.72 2.33
C PRO A 72 29.46 -7.54 2.32
N GLU A 73 29.38 -8.63 3.09
CA GLU A 73 28.14 -9.42 3.20
C GLU A 73 27.10 -8.69 4.03
N LEU A 74 27.51 -8.02 5.11
CA LEU A 74 26.61 -7.22 5.92
C LEU A 74 26.17 -5.96 5.17
N ASP A 75 27.08 -5.30 4.45
CA ASP A 75 26.79 -4.16 3.59
C ASP A 75 25.74 -4.55 2.55
N LEU A 76 25.98 -5.64 1.83
CA LEU A 76 25.05 -6.19 0.84
C LEU A 76 23.71 -6.55 1.48
N PHE A 77 23.71 -7.21 2.63
CA PHE A 77 22.48 -7.53 3.35
C PHE A 77 21.68 -6.27 3.71
N MET A 78 22.35 -5.25 4.25
CA MET A 78 21.70 -3.99 4.64
C MET A 78 21.14 -3.25 3.43
N GLU A 79 21.85 -3.23 2.30
CA GLU A 79 21.39 -2.64 1.04
C GLU A 79 20.20 -3.40 0.44
N GLU A 80 20.34 -4.71 0.24
CA GLU A 80 19.30 -5.59 -0.29
C GLU A 80 18.04 -5.54 0.57
N TYR A 81 18.19 -5.46 1.90
CA TYR A 81 17.04 -5.39 2.79
C TYR A 81 16.32 -4.05 2.71
N CYS A 82 17.05 -2.93 2.62
CA CYS A 82 16.46 -1.62 2.35
C CYS A 82 15.70 -1.61 1.00
N MET A 83 16.29 -2.19 -0.05
CA MET A 83 15.67 -2.31 -1.36
C MET A 83 14.39 -3.15 -1.32
N ALA A 84 14.44 -4.30 -0.63
CA ALA A 84 13.29 -5.17 -0.45
C ALA A 84 12.13 -4.47 0.28
N LEU A 85 12.42 -3.68 1.32
CA LEU A 85 11.42 -2.86 2.01
C LEU A 85 10.83 -1.79 1.09
N GLY A 86 11.66 -1.11 0.29
CA GLY A 86 11.18 -0.15 -0.71
C GLY A 86 10.19 -0.77 -1.70
N LYS A 87 10.50 -1.95 -2.21
CA LYS A 87 9.61 -2.71 -3.12
C LYS A 87 8.33 -3.19 -2.42
N LEU A 88 8.44 -3.61 -1.16
CA LEU A 88 7.28 -3.99 -0.36
C LEU A 88 6.34 -2.78 -0.17
N LYS A 89 6.88 -1.59 0.14
CA LYS A 89 6.10 -0.36 0.27
C LYS A 89 5.34 -0.05 -1.02
N GLU A 90 6.00 -0.08 -2.17
CA GLU A 90 5.35 0.15 -3.47
C GLU A 90 4.23 -0.87 -3.73
N THR A 91 4.50 -2.14 -3.43
CA THR A 91 3.53 -3.23 -3.58
C THR A 91 2.29 -3.05 -2.68
N ILE A 92 2.43 -2.41 -1.52
CA ILE A 92 1.32 -2.07 -0.63
C ILE A 92 0.56 -0.84 -1.15
N GLU A 93 1.27 0.21 -1.57
CA GLU A 93 0.66 1.48 -2.01
C GLU A 93 -0.08 1.34 -3.35
N GLU A 94 0.42 0.52 -4.27
CA GLU A 94 -0.19 0.34 -5.60
C GLU A 94 -1.68 -0.08 -5.54
N PRO A 95 -2.09 -1.15 -4.84
CA PRO A 95 -3.50 -1.52 -4.74
C PRO A 95 -4.34 -0.45 -4.02
N GLN A 96 -3.79 0.24 -3.02
CA GLN A 96 -4.49 1.32 -2.32
C GLN A 96 -4.80 2.49 -3.26
N GLN A 97 -3.83 2.91 -4.07
CA GLN A 97 -4.01 3.95 -5.08
C GLN A 97 -5.03 3.54 -6.15
N LYS A 98 -4.98 2.27 -6.60
CA LYS A 98 -5.96 1.74 -7.56
C LYS A 98 -7.38 1.78 -7.02
N VAL A 99 -7.58 1.39 -5.76
CA VAL A 99 -8.90 1.44 -5.10
C VAL A 99 -9.38 2.89 -4.96
N MET A 100 -8.52 3.80 -4.50
CA MET A 100 -8.85 5.22 -4.36
C MET A 100 -9.23 5.86 -5.70
N ALA A 101 -8.48 5.56 -6.77
CA ALA A 101 -8.79 6.03 -8.11
C ALA A 101 -10.15 5.49 -8.61
N PHE A 102 -10.42 4.20 -8.37
CA PHE A 102 -11.72 3.59 -8.70
C PHE A 102 -12.89 4.29 -7.98
N ILE A 103 -12.76 4.51 -6.67
CA ILE A 103 -13.79 5.19 -5.85
C ILE A 103 -14.03 6.62 -6.36
N ASN A 104 -12.98 7.39 -6.61
CA ASN A 104 -13.09 8.76 -7.12
C ASN A 104 -13.75 8.83 -8.49
N ASN A 105 -13.44 7.87 -9.37
CA ASN A 105 -14.09 7.73 -10.67
C ASN A 105 -15.59 7.43 -10.51
N MET A 106 -15.97 6.49 -9.63
CA MET A 106 -17.38 6.18 -9.35
C MET A 106 -18.15 7.40 -8.81
N HIS A 107 -17.58 8.13 -7.85
CA HIS A 107 -18.18 9.35 -7.33
C HIS A 107 -18.38 10.41 -8.42
N SER A 108 -17.43 10.55 -9.33
CA SER A 108 -17.52 11.50 -10.45
C SER A 108 -18.66 11.15 -11.40
N GLN A 109 -18.80 9.87 -11.77
CA GLN A 109 -19.90 9.40 -12.62
C GLN A 109 -21.27 9.61 -11.97
N LEU A 110 -21.40 9.29 -10.67
CA LEU A 110 -22.64 9.48 -9.94
C LEU A 110 -23.03 10.97 -9.84
N LYS A 111 -22.07 11.86 -9.64
CA LYS A 111 -22.29 13.31 -9.62
C LYS A 111 -22.79 13.83 -10.97
N GLU A 112 -22.19 13.36 -12.06
CA GLU A 112 -22.59 13.73 -13.42
C GLU A 112 -24.04 13.33 -13.71
N LEU A 113 -24.44 12.11 -13.32
CA LEU A 113 -25.82 11.63 -13.47
C LEU A 113 -26.81 12.46 -12.65
N SER A 114 -26.44 12.82 -11.41
CA SER A 114 -27.29 13.65 -10.55
C SER A 114 -27.49 15.05 -11.15
N VAL A 115 -26.45 15.66 -11.71
CA VAL A 115 -26.57 16.96 -12.39
C VAL A 115 -27.47 16.85 -13.64
N LYS A 116 -27.30 15.81 -14.45
CA LYS A 116 -28.12 15.57 -15.64
C LYS A 116 -29.60 15.38 -15.30
N ASN A 117 -29.91 14.65 -14.23
CA ASN A 117 -31.29 14.40 -13.81
C ASN A 117 -31.96 15.61 -13.14
N ASN A 118 -31.20 16.62 -12.70
CA ASN A 118 -31.72 17.85 -12.08
C ASN A 118 -31.81 19.02 -13.07
N LEU A 119 -31.45 18.85 -14.34
CA LEU A 119 -31.66 19.89 -15.34
C LEU A 119 -33.16 19.95 -15.66
N PRO A 120 -33.83 21.12 -15.56
CA PRO A 120 -35.23 21.24 -15.97
C PRO A 120 -35.29 20.86 -17.45
N SER A 121 -36.10 19.86 -17.78
CA SER A 121 -36.46 19.55 -19.16
C SER A 121 -36.89 20.85 -19.81
N HIS A 122 -36.06 21.38 -20.72
CA HIS A 122 -36.42 22.53 -21.53
C HIS A 122 -37.60 22.09 -22.41
N GLN A 123 -38.82 22.39 -21.97
CA GLN A 123 -39.97 22.36 -22.86
C GLN A 123 -39.68 23.38 -23.97
N PRO A 124 -39.71 22.97 -25.24
CA PRO A 124 -39.60 23.92 -26.34
C PRO A 124 -40.79 24.89 -26.26
N PRO A 125 -40.61 26.15 -26.69
CA PRO A 125 -41.70 27.12 -26.65
C PRO A 125 -42.85 26.64 -27.53
N ASP A 126 -44.02 26.48 -26.91
CA ASP A 126 -45.30 26.43 -27.61
C ASP A 126 -45.46 27.74 -28.40
N ASP A 127 -45.11 27.70 -29.68
CA ASP A 127 -45.50 28.76 -30.61
C ASP A 127 -46.81 28.32 -31.28
N ALA A 128 -47.91 28.75 -30.65
CA ALA A 128 -49.24 28.63 -31.20
C ALA A 128 -49.43 29.65 -32.32
N SER A 129 -49.72 29.19 -33.55
CA SER A 129 -50.47 29.94 -34.59
C SER A 129 -50.94 29.06 -35.78
N HIS A 130 -52.05 28.31 -35.59
CA HIS A 130 -53.26 28.06 -36.44
C HIS A 130 -53.21 27.83 -37.99
N PRO A 131 -54.29 27.39 -38.71
CA PRO A 131 -55.60 26.80 -38.32
C PRO A 131 -56.04 25.52 -39.11
N THR A 132 -57.11 24.89 -38.61
CA THR A 132 -57.98 23.82 -39.14
C THR A 132 -58.49 24.02 -40.59
N THR A 133 -58.48 22.98 -41.46
CA THR A 133 -59.62 22.64 -42.35
C THR A 133 -59.56 21.23 -42.98
N SER A 134 -60.56 20.40 -42.66
CA SER A 134 -61.37 19.53 -43.54
C SER A 134 -60.72 18.69 -44.66
N ALA A 135 -60.80 17.35 -44.55
CA ALA A 135 -61.76 16.57 -45.35
C ALA A 135 -61.82 15.10 -44.90
N HIS A 136 -63.05 14.70 -44.60
CA HIS A 136 -63.50 13.35 -44.36
C HIS A 136 -63.53 12.56 -45.68
N PHE A 137 -62.79 11.45 -45.78
CA PHE A 137 -63.08 10.39 -46.74
C PHE A 137 -63.03 9.04 -46.02
N ASN A 138 -64.22 8.60 -45.63
CA ASN A 138 -64.49 7.18 -45.46
C ASN A 138 -64.43 6.52 -46.85
N ASN A 139 -63.68 5.42 -46.97
CA ASN A 139 -64.15 4.28 -47.73
C ASN A 139 -63.55 2.99 -47.17
N ILE A 140 -64.46 2.20 -46.61
CA ILE A 140 -64.38 0.78 -46.33
C ILE A 140 -64.24 0.03 -47.66
N LEU A 141 -63.33 -0.95 -47.77
CA LEU A 141 -63.64 -2.37 -47.94
C LEU A 141 -62.39 -3.19 -48.27
N GLN A 142 -62.30 -4.33 -47.58
CA GLN A 142 -61.62 -5.61 -47.85
C GLN A 142 -60.97 -5.83 -49.23
N ASP A 143 -59.85 -6.56 -49.25
CA ASP A 143 -59.86 -7.94 -49.78
C ASP A 143 -58.61 -8.73 -49.32
N ASP A 144 -58.90 -9.96 -48.85
CA ASP A 144 -58.13 -11.19 -48.57
C ASP A 144 -56.82 -11.20 -47.73
#